data_AF-A0A1F3V9R2-F1
#
_entry.id   AF-A0A1F3V9R2-F1
#
_cell.length_a   1.000
_cell.length_b   1.000
_cell.length_c   1.000
_cell.angle_alpha   90.00
_cell.angle_beta   90.00
_cell.angle_gamma   90.00
#
_symmetry.space_group_name_H-M   'P 1'
#
loop_
_entity.id
_entity.type
_entity.pdbx_description
1 polymer ?
#
loop_
_entity_poly.entity_id
_entity_poly.type
_entity_poly.pdbx_seq_one_letter_code
_entity_poly.pdbx_strand_id
1 'polypeptide(L)'
;MNILTKHKKKGEDGFKKFICNLETSTEAKQKEILEVAFLEDPVYISAVIPNLISAEFITKLSRQEVLKVYNNLSNPIKMFLYAFLNTPTEKILVNELLPSNLKRIYDDEKEVTSSLKTGEQETARFTIVKIIRSLQERLEIERFKWKLPSPTVLNGTHLENPKDGMFSLTYEENNVPALEGNYKSKQRDGKWFHYYPNGKTMAVGYYTCGEKSGDWIFNFTSGAKKASGAYRDNLKQGQWILYDKDGIEKFVFYDRGRIK
;
A
#
# COMPACT_ATOMS: atom_id res chain seq x y z
N MET A 1 13.75 -13.01 1.90
CA MET A 1 12.98 -12.99 3.17
C MET A 1 11.61 -12.40 2.85
N ASN A 2 10.54 -13.11 3.21
CA ASN A 2 9.16 -12.66 2.98
C ASN A 2 8.91 -11.34 3.74
N ILE A 3 8.34 -10.34 3.06
CA ILE A 3 8.27 -8.98 3.60
C ILE A 3 7.27 -8.86 4.74
N LEU A 4 6.27 -9.75 4.80
CA LEU A 4 5.22 -9.77 5.81
C LEU A 4 5.57 -10.56 7.07
N THR A 5 6.51 -11.53 7.00
CA THR A 5 6.83 -12.43 8.12
C THR A 5 7.15 -11.68 9.41
N LYS A 6 7.95 -10.60 9.34
CA LYS A 6 8.33 -9.82 10.53
C LYS A 6 7.16 -9.07 11.17
N HIS A 7 6.16 -8.73 10.36
CA HIS A 7 4.97 -8.01 10.80
C HIS A 7 3.98 -8.98 11.44
N LYS A 8 3.68 -10.10 10.77
CA LYS A 8 2.78 -11.14 11.30
C LYS A 8 3.20 -11.69 12.66
N LYS A 9 4.51 -11.85 12.89
CA LYS A 9 5.05 -12.26 14.20
C LYS A 9 4.70 -11.32 15.37
N LYS A 10 4.28 -10.09 15.08
CA LYS A 10 3.89 -9.08 16.07
C LYS A 10 2.37 -8.84 16.11
N GLY A 11 1.57 -9.69 15.45
CA GLY A 11 0.12 -9.59 15.42
C GLY A 11 -0.38 -8.19 15.02
N GLU A 12 -1.26 -7.61 15.84
CA GLU A 12 -1.87 -6.29 15.64
C GLU A 12 -0.83 -5.16 15.51
N ASP A 13 0.19 -5.13 16.37
CA ASP A 13 1.21 -4.07 16.33
C ASP A 13 2.03 -4.13 15.04
N GLY A 14 2.33 -5.35 14.60
CA GLY A 14 3.02 -5.58 13.33
C GLY A 14 2.20 -5.13 12.13
N PHE A 15 0.89 -5.38 12.16
CA PHE A 15 -0.07 -4.96 11.16
C PHE A 15 -0.16 -3.43 11.06
N LYS A 16 -0.39 -2.74 12.19
CA LYS A 16 -0.39 -1.26 12.24
C LYS A 16 0.93 -0.69 11.75
N LYS A 17 2.07 -1.25 12.20
CA LYS A 17 3.40 -0.80 11.76
C LYS A 17 3.63 -1.01 10.27
N PHE A 18 3.13 -2.09 9.68
CA PHE A 18 3.22 -2.29 8.23
C PHE A 18 2.47 -1.20 7.48
N ILE A 19 1.25 -0.87 7.91
CA ILE A 19 0.44 0.20 7.35
C ILE A 19 1.14 1.56 7.47
N CYS A 20 1.62 1.94 8.65
CA CYS A 20 2.33 3.20 8.84
C CYS A 20 3.61 3.30 7.98
N ASN A 21 4.31 2.19 7.75
CA ASN A 21 5.47 2.16 6.84
C ASN A 21 5.06 2.40 5.38
N LEU A 22 3.93 1.81 4.94
CA LEU A 22 3.39 2.03 3.60
C LEU A 22 2.99 3.49 3.40
N GLU A 23 2.38 4.12 4.40
CA GLU A 23 1.91 5.51 4.37
C GLU A 23 3.03 6.55 4.33
N THR A 24 4.23 6.14 4.75
CA THR A 24 5.43 6.97 4.80
C THR A 24 6.47 6.58 3.74
N SER A 25 6.04 5.79 2.76
CA SER A 25 6.82 5.42 1.58
C SER A 25 6.39 6.26 0.38
N THR A 26 7.31 6.50 -0.56
CA THR A 26 6.96 7.10 -1.86
C THR A 26 5.96 6.22 -2.59
N GLU A 27 5.16 6.80 -3.48
CA GLU A 27 4.14 6.06 -4.24
C GLU A 27 4.75 4.87 -5.01
N ALA A 28 5.90 5.09 -5.65
CA ALA A 28 6.64 4.04 -6.34
C ALA A 28 7.04 2.89 -5.40
N LYS A 29 7.54 3.22 -4.20
CA LYS A 29 7.97 2.19 -3.24
C LYS A 29 6.77 1.48 -2.61
N GLN A 30 5.71 2.20 -2.29
CA GLN A 30 4.47 1.64 -1.75
C GLN A 30 3.88 0.62 -2.73
N LYS A 31 3.83 0.98 -4.03
CA LYS A 31 3.38 0.07 -5.10
C LYS A 31 4.23 -1.19 -5.19
N GLU A 32 5.55 -1.07 -5.17
CA GLU A 32 6.48 -2.21 -5.18
C GLU A 32 6.25 -3.15 -3.99
N ILE A 33 6.14 -2.59 -2.78
CA ILE A 33 5.91 -3.36 -1.55
C ILE A 33 4.57 -4.10 -1.65
N LEU A 34 3.50 -3.40 -2.06
CA LEU A 34 2.17 -4.00 -2.17
C LEU A 34 2.13 -5.11 -3.23
N GLU A 35 2.76 -4.94 -4.38
CA GLU A 35 2.82 -5.98 -5.43
C GLU A 35 3.51 -7.26 -4.95
N VAL A 36 4.61 -7.14 -4.21
CA VAL A 36 5.29 -8.31 -3.63
C VAL A 36 4.42 -8.93 -2.53
N ALA A 37 3.89 -8.11 -1.63
CA ALA A 37 3.14 -8.56 -0.47
C ALA A 37 1.85 -9.29 -0.86
N PHE A 38 1.17 -8.83 -1.91
CA PHE A 38 -0.09 -9.43 -2.37
C PHE A 38 0.12 -10.87 -2.88
N LEU A 39 1.27 -11.17 -3.47
CA LEU A 39 1.61 -12.51 -3.93
C LEU A 39 2.03 -13.43 -2.77
N GLU A 40 2.57 -12.85 -1.70
CA GLU A 40 2.90 -13.57 -0.48
C GLU A 40 1.64 -13.95 0.28
N ASP A 41 0.79 -12.97 0.60
CA ASP A 41 -0.48 -13.15 1.31
C ASP A 41 -1.52 -12.12 0.85
N PRO A 42 -2.42 -12.50 -0.09
CA PRO A 42 -3.45 -11.61 -0.61
C PRO A 42 -4.50 -11.22 0.45
N VAL A 43 -4.79 -12.12 1.40
CA VAL A 43 -5.83 -11.89 2.42
C VAL A 43 -5.34 -10.86 3.44
N TYR A 44 -4.09 -10.96 3.87
CA TYR A 44 -3.45 -9.96 4.73
C TYR A 44 -3.46 -8.58 4.08
N ILE A 45 -3.12 -8.49 2.80
CA ILE A 45 -3.06 -7.21 2.09
C ILE A 45 -4.46 -6.63 1.82
N SER A 46 -5.45 -7.47 1.57
CA SER A 46 -6.85 -7.03 1.49
C SER A 46 -7.30 -6.37 2.80
N ALA A 47 -6.83 -6.85 3.96
CA ALA A 47 -7.12 -6.22 5.25
C ALA A 47 -6.31 -4.93 5.49
N VAL A 48 -5.09 -4.84 4.95
CA VAL A 48 -4.23 -3.64 5.05
C VAL A 48 -4.85 -2.45 4.31
N ILE A 49 -5.33 -2.67 3.08
CA ILE A 49 -5.72 -1.58 2.16
C ILE A 49 -6.79 -0.63 2.74
N PRO A 50 -7.92 -1.11 3.31
CA PRO A 50 -8.96 -0.24 3.85
C PRO A 50 -8.51 0.64 5.02
N ASN A 51 -7.37 0.31 5.62
CA ASN A 51 -6.81 1.05 6.76
C ASN A 51 -5.83 2.15 6.34
N LEU A 52 -5.35 2.17 5.09
CA LEU A 52 -4.40 3.16 4.62
C LEU A 52 -5.03 4.56 4.58
N ILE A 53 -4.27 5.55 5.05
CA ILE A 53 -4.58 6.96 4.93
C ILE A 53 -3.48 7.70 4.16
N SER A 54 -3.86 8.80 3.53
CA SER A 54 -2.94 9.77 2.93
C SER A 54 -3.11 11.13 3.61
N ALA A 55 -2.31 12.12 3.22
CA ALA A 55 -2.41 13.47 3.77
C ALA A 55 -3.81 14.10 3.52
N GLU A 56 -4.50 13.69 2.46
CA GLU A 56 -5.90 14.09 2.15
C GLU A 56 -6.89 13.73 3.26
N PHE A 57 -6.55 12.76 4.12
CA PHE A 57 -7.38 12.38 5.27
C PHE A 57 -7.67 13.57 6.19
N ILE A 58 -6.81 14.59 6.19
CA ILE A 58 -7.03 15.83 6.95
C ILE A 58 -8.39 16.48 6.63
N THR A 59 -8.93 16.31 5.42
CA THR A 59 -10.23 16.87 5.02
C THR A 59 -11.41 16.17 5.67
N LYS A 60 -11.20 14.95 6.18
CA LYS A 60 -12.23 14.20 6.91
C LYS A 60 -12.28 14.60 8.38
N LEU A 61 -11.29 15.32 8.88
CA LEU A 61 -11.20 15.78 10.27
C LEU A 61 -12.12 16.99 10.53
N SER A 62 -12.57 17.14 11.76
CA SER A 62 -13.22 18.38 12.22
C SER A 62 -12.19 19.51 12.37
N ARG A 63 -12.66 20.77 12.40
CA ARG A 63 -11.81 21.95 12.66
C ARG A 63 -10.95 21.80 13.91
N GLN A 64 -11.53 21.28 14.99
CA GLN A 64 -10.80 21.07 16.25
C GLN A 64 -9.69 20.03 16.10
N GLU A 65 -9.95 18.92 15.40
CA GLU A 65 -8.95 17.88 15.12
C GLU A 65 -7.83 18.39 14.19
N VAL A 66 -8.16 19.21 13.18
CA VAL A 66 -7.16 19.88 12.33
C VAL A 66 -6.26 20.79 13.15
N LEU A 67 -6.81 21.52 14.13
CA LEU A 67 -6.01 22.34 15.04
C LEU A 67 -5.09 21.50 15.95
N LYS A 68 -5.50 20.29 16.33
CA LYS A 68 -4.59 19.35 17.03
C LYS A 68 -3.42 18.94 16.14
N VAL A 69 -3.67 18.63 14.86
CA VAL A 69 -2.61 18.36 13.88
C VAL A 69 -1.68 19.57 13.76
N TYR A 70 -2.26 20.77 13.58
CA TYR A 70 -1.52 22.04 13.49
C TYR A 70 -0.59 22.25 14.70
N ASN A 71 -1.10 22.07 15.92
CA ASN A 71 -0.32 22.30 17.15
C ASN A 71 0.79 21.27 17.39
N ASN A 72 0.77 20.12 16.72
CA ASN A 72 1.80 19.09 16.81
C ASN A 72 2.85 19.20 15.69
N LEU A 73 2.81 20.24 14.85
CA LEU A 73 3.80 20.51 13.80
C LEU A 73 4.76 21.63 14.21
N SER A 74 6.04 21.49 13.88
CA SER A 74 7.07 22.51 14.20
C SER A 74 6.95 23.79 13.35
N ASN A 75 6.42 23.71 12.13
CA ASN A 75 6.11 24.86 11.28
C ASN A 75 4.81 24.59 10.51
N PRO A 76 3.64 24.71 11.17
CA PRO A 76 2.40 24.16 10.65
C PRO A 76 1.92 24.80 9.35
N ILE A 77 2.01 26.13 9.21
CA ILE A 77 1.60 26.82 7.98
C ILE A 77 2.43 26.35 6.80
N LYS A 78 3.76 26.36 6.94
CA LYS A 78 4.68 25.88 5.90
C LYS A 78 4.43 24.40 5.57
N MET A 79 4.18 23.57 6.56
CA MET A 79 3.90 22.14 6.36
C MET A 79 2.57 21.92 5.62
N PHE A 80 1.52 22.65 5.96
CA PHE A 80 0.25 22.60 5.25
C PHE A 80 0.37 23.15 3.83
N LEU A 81 1.13 24.23 3.63
CA LEU A 81 1.42 24.77 2.31
C LEU A 81 2.15 23.75 1.47
N TYR A 82 3.24 23.18 1.99
CA TYR A 82 4.09 22.25 1.25
C TYR A 82 3.34 20.97 0.90
N ALA A 83 2.47 20.49 1.79
CA ALA A 83 1.73 19.26 1.56
C ALA A 83 0.59 19.37 0.53
N PHE A 84 0.02 20.57 0.36
CA PHE A 84 -1.26 20.74 -0.33
C PHE A 84 -1.30 21.83 -1.39
N LEU A 85 -0.23 22.61 -1.59
CA LEU A 85 -0.20 23.66 -2.60
C LEU A 85 -0.67 23.15 -3.98
N ASN A 86 -1.63 23.85 -4.57
CA ASN A 86 -2.24 23.54 -5.87
C ASN A 86 -3.01 22.21 -5.91
N THR A 87 -3.48 21.72 -4.76
CA THR A 87 -4.33 20.53 -4.67
C THR A 87 -5.78 20.89 -4.29
N PRO A 88 -6.76 20.03 -4.59
CA PRO A 88 -8.12 20.20 -4.07
C PRO A 88 -8.17 20.29 -2.53
N THR A 89 -7.25 19.58 -1.86
CA THR A 89 -7.12 19.57 -0.40
C THR A 89 -6.81 20.94 0.18
N GLU A 90 -5.98 21.74 -0.49
CA GLU A 90 -5.67 23.11 -0.04
C GLU A 90 -6.93 23.96 0.03
N LYS A 91 -7.78 23.89 -1.00
CA LYS A 91 -9.03 24.68 -1.02
C LYS A 91 -9.92 24.38 0.18
N ILE A 92 -10.10 23.09 0.49
CA ILE A 92 -10.91 22.65 1.63
C ILE A 92 -10.23 23.06 2.94
N LEU A 93 -8.93 22.79 3.08
CA LEU A 93 -8.16 23.12 4.28
C LEU A 93 -8.25 24.61 4.61
N VAL A 94 -7.94 25.47 3.64
CA VAL A 94 -7.83 26.92 3.85
C VAL A 94 -9.21 27.57 4.02
N ASN A 95 -10.21 27.17 3.23
CA ASN A 95 -11.51 27.84 3.25
C ASN A 95 -12.49 27.27 4.28
N GLU A 96 -12.38 25.99 4.61
CA GLU A 96 -13.37 25.32 5.45
C GLU A 96 -12.83 24.91 6.82
N LEU A 97 -11.54 24.55 6.92
CA LEU A 97 -10.97 23.94 8.13
C LEU A 97 -10.11 24.90 8.96
N LEU A 98 -9.37 25.80 8.33
CA LEU A 98 -8.56 26.80 9.02
C LEU A 98 -9.40 27.98 9.51
N PRO A 99 -9.17 28.46 10.75
CA PRO A 99 -9.68 29.74 11.21
C PRO A 99 -9.17 30.91 10.37
N SER A 100 -9.95 32.01 10.29
CA SER A 100 -9.65 33.17 9.44
C SER A 100 -8.27 33.79 9.67
N ASN A 101 -7.79 33.81 10.92
CA ASN A 101 -6.46 34.32 11.24
C ASN A 101 -5.35 33.43 10.67
N LEU A 102 -5.51 32.11 10.70
CA LEU A 102 -4.52 31.17 10.14
C LEU A 102 -4.59 31.14 8.61
N LYS A 103 -5.78 31.29 8.03
CA LYS A 103 -5.96 31.45 6.59
C LYS A 103 -5.14 32.63 6.05
N ARG A 104 -5.22 33.80 6.69
CA ARG A 104 -4.44 34.97 6.29
C ARG A 104 -2.93 34.68 6.28
N ILE A 105 -2.42 34.05 7.34
CA ILE A 105 -0.99 33.71 7.44
C ILE A 105 -0.60 32.70 6.35
N TYR A 106 -1.49 31.77 6.01
CA TYR A 106 -1.27 30.83 4.92
C TYR A 106 -1.18 31.54 3.56
N ASP A 107 -2.11 32.46 3.29
CA ASP A 107 -2.13 33.22 2.04
C ASP A 107 -0.87 34.08 1.89
N ASP A 108 -0.43 34.75 2.97
CA ASP A 108 0.82 35.54 2.99
C ASP A 108 2.06 34.65 2.72
N GLU A 109 2.16 33.47 3.36
CA GLU A 109 3.26 32.51 3.13
C GLU A 109 3.23 31.92 1.71
N LYS A 110 2.04 31.76 1.14
CA LYS A 110 1.85 31.25 -0.23
C LYS A 110 2.38 32.23 -1.28
N GLU A 111 2.18 33.53 -1.09
CA GLU A 111 2.68 34.56 -2.03
C GLU A 111 4.21 34.55 -2.15
N VAL A 112 4.92 34.26 -1.06
CA VAL A 112 6.39 34.20 -1.05
C VAL A 112 6.96 32.84 -1.47
N THR A 113 6.12 31.80 -1.56
CA THR A 113 6.54 30.45 -1.94
C THR A 113 6.45 30.27 -3.47
N SER A 114 7.55 30.55 -4.17
CA SER A 114 7.61 30.60 -5.63
C SER A 114 7.59 29.23 -6.33
N SER A 115 8.13 28.18 -5.70
CA SER A 115 8.10 26.80 -6.21
C SER A 115 8.48 25.80 -5.11
N LEU A 116 7.99 24.56 -5.22
CA LEU A 116 8.27 23.49 -4.27
C LEU A 116 8.90 22.29 -4.98
N LYS A 117 9.94 21.72 -4.37
CA LYS A 117 10.50 20.46 -4.86
C LYS A 117 9.60 19.30 -4.43
N THR A 118 9.49 18.27 -5.27
CA THR A 118 8.67 17.08 -4.99
C THR A 118 9.01 16.45 -3.62
N GLY A 119 10.31 16.36 -3.27
CA GLY A 119 10.73 15.81 -1.98
C GLY A 119 10.29 16.63 -0.75
N GLU A 120 10.13 17.94 -0.88
CA GLU A 120 9.61 18.79 0.21
C GLU A 120 8.12 18.56 0.40
N GLN A 121 7.36 18.41 -0.69
CA GLN A 121 5.94 18.06 -0.66
C GLN A 121 5.73 16.69 -0.02
N GLU A 122 6.48 15.67 -0.45
CA GLU A 122 6.40 14.32 0.12
C GLU A 122 6.73 14.31 1.62
N THR A 123 7.81 14.99 2.01
CA THR A 123 8.21 15.09 3.42
C THR A 123 7.11 15.73 4.27
N ALA A 124 6.50 16.80 3.77
CA ALA A 124 5.40 17.47 4.45
C ALA A 124 4.19 16.54 4.60
N ARG A 125 3.80 15.85 3.53
CA ARG A 125 2.68 14.90 3.50
C ARG A 125 2.89 13.74 4.46
N PHE A 126 4.08 13.12 4.46
CA PHE A 126 4.40 12.04 5.39
C PHE A 126 4.38 12.49 6.85
N THR A 127 4.85 13.71 7.12
CA THR A 127 4.83 14.25 8.48
C THR A 127 3.40 14.48 8.96
N ILE A 128 2.52 15.04 8.12
CA ILE A 128 1.10 15.20 8.45
C ILE A 128 0.45 13.85 8.76
N VAL A 129 0.69 12.83 7.93
CA VAL A 129 0.15 11.47 8.18
C VAL A 129 0.68 10.89 9.50
N LYS A 130 1.97 11.04 9.81
CA LYS A 130 2.54 10.59 11.09
C LYS A 130 1.89 11.28 12.29
N ILE A 131 1.65 12.58 12.21
CA ILE A 131 0.96 13.32 13.29
C ILE A 131 -0.48 12.83 13.45
N ILE A 132 -1.22 12.65 12.35
CA ILE A 132 -2.58 12.10 12.38
C ILE A 132 -2.59 10.72 13.06
N ARG A 133 -1.66 9.83 12.69
CA ARG A 133 -1.53 8.51 13.32
C ARG A 133 -1.20 8.59 14.82
N SER A 134 -0.27 9.46 15.21
CA SER A 134 0.08 9.66 16.62
C SER A 134 -1.09 10.18 17.46
N LEU A 135 -1.88 11.11 16.92
CA LEU A 135 -3.08 11.61 17.60
C LEU A 135 -4.16 10.53 17.68
N GLN A 136 -4.29 9.71 16.65
CA GLN A 136 -5.23 8.59 16.63
C GLN A 136 -4.88 7.55 17.69
N GLU A 137 -3.60 7.20 17.83
CA GLU A 137 -3.12 6.25 18.85
C GLU A 137 -3.35 6.75 20.28
N ARG A 138 -3.28 8.08 20.48
CA ARG A 138 -3.61 8.75 21.75
C ARG A 138 -5.10 8.97 21.97
N LEU A 139 -5.97 8.50 21.05
CA LEU A 139 -7.41 8.72 21.07
C LEU A 139 -7.80 10.21 21.09
N GLU A 140 -6.96 11.07 20.52
CA GLU A 140 -7.20 12.51 20.44
C GLU A 140 -7.98 12.93 19.18
N ILE A 141 -8.15 12.01 18.24
CA ILE A 141 -9.05 12.15 17.07
C ILE A 141 -9.92 10.89 16.95
N GLU A 142 -11.20 11.07 16.65
CA GLU A 142 -12.19 9.99 16.77
C GLU A 142 -12.68 9.45 15.42
N ARG A 143 -12.40 10.17 14.34
CA ARG A 143 -13.00 9.92 13.02
C ARG A 143 -12.45 8.70 12.25
N PHE A 144 -11.42 8.04 12.76
CA PHE A 144 -10.88 6.81 12.17
C PHE A 144 -10.68 5.74 13.23
N LYS A 145 -11.21 4.54 12.95
CA LYS A 145 -10.98 3.33 13.75
C LYS A 145 -10.31 2.27 12.88
N TRP A 146 -9.33 1.58 13.44
CA TRP A 146 -8.69 0.44 12.78
C TRP A 146 -9.74 -0.64 12.48
N LYS A 147 -9.74 -1.11 11.24
CA LYS A 147 -10.49 -2.30 10.80
C LYS A 147 -9.53 -3.48 10.87
N LEU A 148 -9.52 -4.16 12.01
CA LEU A 148 -8.63 -5.31 12.23
C LEU A 148 -9.23 -6.58 11.61
N PRO A 149 -8.43 -7.39 10.90
CA PRO A 149 -8.88 -8.70 10.42
C PRO A 149 -8.83 -9.75 11.54
N SER A 150 -9.23 -10.99 11.25
CA SER A 150 -9.19 -12.07 12.22
C SER A 150 -7.76 -12.34 12.74
N PRO A 151 -7.61 -12.94 13.94
CA PRO A 151 -6.30 -13.38 14.44
C PRO A 151 -5.57 -14.32 13.47
N THR A 152 -6.32 -15.12 12.71
CA THR A 152 -5.78 -16.04 11.69
C THR A 152 -5.10 -15.27 10.56
N VAL A 153 -5.67 -14.16 10.13
CA VAL A 153 -5.04 -13.28 9.12
C VAL A 153 -3.89 -12.50 9.75
N LEU A 154 -4.09 -11.88 10.91
CA LEU A 154 -3.05 -11.10 11.61
C LEU A 154 -1.75 -11.89 11.79
N ASN A 155 -1.87 -13.14 12.22
CA ASN A 155 -0.74 -14.02 12.50
C ASN A 155 -0.29 -14.82 11.26
N GLY A 156 -1.08 -14.82 10.18
CA GLY A 156 -0.78 -15.54 8.94
C GLY A 156 -0.91 -17.06 9.04
N THR A 157 -1.62 -17.59 10.05
CA THR A 157 -1.71 -19.02 10.34
C THR A 157 -2.54 -19.79 9.30
N HIS A 158 -3.35 -19.11 8.48
CA HIS A 158 -4.08 -19.70 7.35
C HIS A 158 -3.16 -20.20 6.21
N LEU A 159 -1.88 -19.81 6.23
CA LEU A 159 -0.85 -20.32 5.30
C LEU A 159 0.06 -21.36 5.96
N GLU A 160 -0.15 -21.70 7.23
CA GLU A 160 0.68 -22.66 7.95
C GLU A 160 0.22 -24.10 7.72
N ASN A 161 1.20 -25.02 7.65
CA ASN A 161 1.00 -26.46 7.48
C ASN A 161 0.02 -26.85 6.35
N PRO A 162 0.16 -26.30 5.13
CA PRO A 162 -0.62 -26.78 4.01
C PRO A 162 -0.30 -28.26 3.79
N LYS A 163 -1.35 -29.07 3.64
CA LYS A 163 -1.20 -30.47 3.24
C LYS A 163 -0.75 -30.50 1.78
N ASP A 164 0.03 -31.53 1.43
CA ASP A 164 0.35 -31.79 0.03
C ASP A 164 -0.94 -32.02 -0.76
N GLY A 165 -0.99 -31.49 -1.98
CA GLY A 165 -2.20 -31.48 -2.81
C GLY A 165 -2.77 -30.08 -3.02
N MET A 166 -4.01 -30.05 -3.53
CA MET A 166 -4.70 -28.82 -3.87
C MET A 166 -4.97 -27.98 -2.62
N PHE A 167 -4.61 -26.71 -2.70
CA PHE A 167 -4.85 -25.70 -1.69
C PHE A 167 -5.59 -24.52 -2.30
N SER A 168 -6.54 -23.99 -1.55
CA SER A 168 -7.24 -22.75 -1.87
C SER A 168 -7.39 -21.92 -0.60
N LEU A 169 -7.17 -20.62 -0.73
CA LEU A 169 -7.40 -19.63 0.31
C LEU A 169 -8.42 -18.63 -0.22
N THR A 170 -9.39 -18.24 0.60
CA THR A 170 -10.42 -17.26 0.25
C THR A 170 -10.30 -15.98 1.06
N TYR A 171 -10.85 -14.89 0.55
CA TYR A 171 -11.02 -13.64 1.29
C TYR A 171 -12.12 -13.77 2.35
N GLU A 172 -11.86 -13.32 3.58
CA GLU A 172 -12.83 -13.40 4.70
C GLU A 172 -14.12 -12.62 4.43
N GLU A 173 -14.05 -11.53 3.67
CA GLU A 173 -15.18 -10.60 3.48
C GLU A 173 -16.24 -11.13 2.51
N ASN A 174 -15.85 -11.92 1.51
CA ASN A 174 -16.75 -12.29 0.40
C ASN A 174 -16.58 -13.74 -0.08
N ASN A 175 -15.74 -14.54 0.57
CA ASN A 175 -15.47 -15.94 0.23
C ASN A 175 -14.96 -16.18 -1.20
N VAL A 176 -14.50 -15.13 -1.89
CA VAL A 176 -13.87 -15.26 -3.21
C VAL A 176 -12.49 -15.90 -3.05
N PRO A 177 -12.06 -16.82 -3.94
CA PRO A 177 -10.69 -17.33 -3.94
C PRO A 177 -9.69 -16.18 -4.00
N ALA A 178 -8.71 -16.17 -3.10
CA ALA A 178 -7.62 -15.21 -3.03
C ALA A 178 -6.37 -15.78 -3.69
N LEU A 179 -6.10 -17.07 -3.49
CA LEU A 179 -5.12 -17.84 -4.25
C LEU A 179 -5.46 -19.33 -4.23
N GLU A 180 -4.96 -20.05 -5.23
CA GLU A 180 -5.06 -21.51 -5.29
C GLU A 180 -3.92 -22.12 -6.10
N GLY A 181 -3.60 -23.37 -5.79
CA GLY A 181 -2.54 -24.12 -6.43
C GLY A 181 -2.17 -25.37 -5.64
N ASN A 182 -1.11 -26.04 -6.03
CA ASN A 182 -0.67 -27.27 -5.38
C ASN A 182 0.47 -27.03 -4.38
N TYR A 183 0.40 -27.69 -3.23
CA TYR A 183 1.54 -27.84 -2.33
C TYR A 183 2.20 -29.20 -2.51
N LYS A 184 3.54 -29.20 -2.40
CA LYS A 184 4.37 -30.39 -2.33
C LYS A 184 5.47 -30.17 -1.29
N SER A 185 5.62 -31.10 -0.34
CA SER A 185 6.58 -30.95 0.77
C SER A 185 6.43 -29.61 1.51
N LYS A 186 5.18 -29.19 1.77
CA LYS A 186 4.82 -27.90 2.41
C LYS A 186 5.26 -26.64 1.65
N GLN A 187 5.65 -26.75 0.38
CA GLN A 187 6.03 -25.62 -0.48
C GLN A 187 5.10 -25.51 -1.69
N ARG A 188 4.88 -24.28 -2.18
CA ARG A 188 4.13 -24.05 -3.42
C ARG A 188 4.84 -24.75 -4.58
N ASP A 189 4.09 -25.50 -5.37
CA ASP A 189 4.62 -26.27 -6.49
C ASP A 189 3.65 -26.23 -7.69
N GLY A 190 4.19 -26.13 -8.90
CA GLY A 190 3.40 -26.11 -10.13
C GLY A 190 2.69 -24.77 -10.36
N LYS A 191 1.55 -24.81 -11.06
CA LYS A 191 0.80 -23.63 -11.47
C LYS A 191 -0.02 -23.07 -10.31
N TRP A 192 0.05 -21.77 -10.14
CA TRP A 192 -0.65 -21.04 -9.08
C TRP A 192 -1.44 -19.86 -9.66
N PHE A 193 -2.61 -19.63 -9.10
CA PHE A 193 -3.47 -18.51 -9.42
C PHE A 193 -3.59 -17.60 -8.19
N HIS A 194 -3.51 -16.31 -8.44
CA HIS A 194 -3.75 -15.25 -7.46
C HIS A 194 -4.89 -14.39 -8.01
N TYR A 195 -5.82 -14.01 -7.14
CA TYR A 195 -7.04 -13.32 -7.52
C TYR A 195 -7.14 -12.00 -6.76
N TYR A 196 -7.79 -11.00 -7.34
CA TYR A 196 -8.23 -9.81 -6.63
C TYR A 196 -9.47 -10.11 -5.77
N PRO A 197 -9.80 -9.27 -4.77
CA PRO A 197 -11.05 -9.39 -4.01
C PRO A 197 -12.31 -9.37 -4.88
N ASN A 198 -12.26 -8.81 -6.09
CA ASN A 198 -13.35 -8.82 -7.06
C ASN A 198 -13.44 -10.12 -7.89
N GLY A 199 -12.61 -11.13 -7.61
CA GLY A 199 -12.57 -12.42 -8.28
C GLY A 199 -11.80 -12.47 -9.60
N LYS A 200 -11.33 -11.32 -10.11
CA LYS A 200 -10.50 -11.31 -11.33
C LYS A 200 -9.10 -11.83 -11.05
N THR A 201 -8.53 -12.56 -12.00
CA THR A 201 -7.16 -13.07 -11.91
C THR A 201 -6.17 -11.91 -11.83
N MET A 202 -5.46 -11.82 -10.71
CA MET A 202 -4.38 -10.87 -10.49
C MET A 202 -3.08 -11.35 -11.11
N ALA A 203 -2.72 -12.59 -10.83
CA ALA A 203 -1.51 -13.18 -11.34
C ALA A 203 -1.66 -14.68 -11.55
N VAL A 204 -0.95 -15.20 -12.53
CA VAL A 204 -0.80 -16.63 -12.76
C VAL A 204 0.65 -16.90 -13.11
N GLY A 205 1.19 -17.98 -12.58
CA GLY A 205 2.56 -18.40 -12.86
C GLY A 205 2.90 -19.71 -12.19
N TYR A 206 4.18 -20.06 -12.22
CA TYR A 206 4.67 -21.31 -11.66
C TYR A 206 5.52 -21.08 -10.42
N TYR A 207 5.43 -22.04 -9.50
CA TYR A 207 6.36 -22.19 -8.40
C TYR A 207 7.11 -23.51 -8.52
N THR A 208 8.37 -23.50 -8.12
CA THR A 208 9.21 -24.69 -7.97
C THR A 208 9.89 -24.59 -6.61
N CYS A 209 9.68 -25.58 -5.74
CA CYS A 209 10.22 -25.57 -4.38
C CYS A 209 9.89 -24.26 -3.61
N GLY A 210 8.66 -23.76 -3.77
CA GLY A 210 8.20 -22.55 -3.09
C GLY A 210 8.68 -21.23 -3.70
N GLU A 211 9.51 -21.27 -4.76
CA GLU A 211 10.03 -20.08 -5.43
C GLU A 211 9.36 -19.85 -6.78
N LYS A 212 9.10 -18.58 -7.13
CA LYS A 212 8.55 -18.25 -8.45
C LYS A 212 9.52 -18.68 -9.54
N SER A 213 9.00 -19.40 -10.52
CA SER A 213 9.73 -19.93 -11.67
C SER A 213 8.89 -19.80 -12.94
N GLY A 214 9.56 -19.89 -14.09
CA GLY A 214 8.89 -19.92 -15.40
C GLY A 214 8.13 -18.64 -15.73
N ASP A 215 7.16 -18.75 -16.61
CA ASP A 215 6.38 -17.60 -17.07
C ASP A 215 5.35 -17.16 -16.05
N TRP A 216 5.26 -15.84 -15.90
CA TRP A 216 4.31 -15.17 -15.04
C TRP A 216 3.54 -14.12 -15.83
N ILE A 217 2.25 -14.02 -15.54
CA ILE A 217 1.35 -13.01 -16.07
C ILE A 217 0.74 -12.28 -14.88
N PHE A 218 0.72 -10.96 -14.96
CA PHE A 218 0.06 -10.06 -14.02
C PHE A 218 -0.99 -9.27 -14.79
N ASN A 219 -2.16 -9.10 -14.20
CA ASN A 219 -3.25 -8.29 -14.74
C ASN A 219 -3.55 -7.12 -13.80
N PHE A 220 -4.17 -6.08 -14.33
CA PHE A 220 -4.80 -5.03 -13.55
C PHE A 220 -6.10 -5.55 -12.92
N THR A 221 -6.63 -4.80 -11.94
CA THR A 221 -7.96 -5.05 -11.36
C THR A 221 -9.09 -4.98 -12.39
N SER A 222 -8.86 -4.33 -13.54
CA SER A 222 -9.77 -4.34 -14.69
C SER A 222 -9.82 -5.69 -15.41
N GLY A 223 -8.76 -6.51 -15.29
CA GLY A 223 -8.53 -7.73 -16.06
C GLY A 223 -7.58 -7.54 -17.25
N ALA A 224 -7.23 -6.30 -17.61
CA ALA A 224 -6.24 -6.03 -18.66
C ALA A 224 -4.85 -6.52 -18.23
N LYS A 225 -4.04 -6.99 -19.19
CA LYS A 225 -2.67 -7.41 -18.90
C LYS A 225 -1.87 -6.22 -18.37
N LYS A 226 -1.12 -6.43 -17.30
CA LYS A 226 -0.29 -5.44 -16.62
C LYS A 226 1.19 -5.71 -16.82
N ALA A 227 1.59 -6.98 -16.74
CA ALA A 227 2.96 -7.38 -17.02
C ALA A 227 3.02 -8.87 -17.36
N SER A 228 4.02 -9.26 -18.13
CA SER A 228 4.38 -10.67 -18.31
C SER A 228 5.87 -10.85 -18.53
N GLY A 229 6.40 -11.98 -18.06
CA GLY A 229 7.81 -12.34 -18.21
C GLY A 229 8.19 -13.51 -17.33
N ALA A 230 9.46 -13.90 -17.36
CA ALA A 230 9.93 -15.06 -16.63
C ALA A 230 10.47 -14.70 -15.24
N TYR A 231 10.27 -15.59 -14.28
CA TYR A 231 10.99 -15.63 -13.02
C TYR A 231 11.96 -16.81 -12.97
N ARG A 232 13.06 -16.61 -12.24
CA ARG A 232 13.98 -17.64 -11.80
C ARG A 232 14.37 -17.35 -10.36
N ASP A 233 14.16 -18.29 -9.46
CA ASP A 233 14.51 -18.19 -8.04
C ASP A 233 13.93 -16.91 -7.39
N ASN A 234 12.64 -16.64 -7.62
CA ASN A 234 11.92 -15.40 -7.22
C ASN A 234 12.39 -14.09 -7.88
N LEU A 235 13.37 -14.11 -8.79
CA LEU A 235 13.90 -12.94 -9.46
C LEU A 235 13.41 -12.84 -10.90
N LYS A 236 12.99 -11.64 -11.32
CA LYS A 236 12.66 -11.37 -12.73
C LYS A 236 13.88 -11.65 -13.61
N GLN A 237 13.67 -12.39 -14.70
CA GLN A 237 14.73 -12.76 -15.62
C GLN A 237 14.27 -12.55 -17.08
N GLY A 238 15.19 -12.07 -17.91
CA GLY A 238 14.97 -11.90 -19.34
C GLY A 238 14.07 -10.72 -19.68
N GLN A 239 13.44 -10.79 -20.84
CA GLN A 239 12.54 -9.75 -21.32
C GLN A 239 11.22 -9.78 -20.55
N TRP A 240 10.82 -8.61 -20.07
CA TRP A 240 9.53 -8.35 -19.46
C TRP A 240 8.76 -7.36 -20.31
N ILE A 241 7.48 -7.66 -20.52
CA ILE A 241 6.53 -6.76 -21.17
C ILE A 241 5.72 -6.12 -20.05
N LEU A 242 5.74 -4.80 -19.96
CA LEU A 242 4.96 -4.01 -19.03
C LEU A 242 3.91 -3.24 -19.80
N TYR A 243 2.69 -3.20 -19.28
CA TYR A 243 1.58 -2.47 -19.85
C TYR A 243 1.21 -1.35 -18.90
N ASP A 244 0.98 -0.15 -19.42
CA ASP A 244 0.30 0.89 -18.65
C ASP A 244 -1.22 0.71 -18.70
N LYS A 245 -1.95 1.63 -18.06
CA LYS A 245 -3.42 1.62 -18.00
C LYS A 245 -4.08 1.84 -19.37
N ASP A 246 -3.36 2.43 -20.31
CA ASP A 246 -3.82 2.77 -21.66
C ASP A 246 -3.45 1.66 -22.66
N GLY A 247 -2.77 0.61 -22.19
CA GLY A 247 -2.38 -0.57 -22.98
C GLY A 247 -1.05 -0.41 -23.70
N ILE A 248 -0.31 0.68 -23.44
CA ILE A 248 0.99 0.91 -24.08
C ILE A 248 2.02 -0.06 -23.50
N GLU A 249 2.69 -0.76 -24.40
CA GLU A 249 3.71 -1.75 -24.05
C GLU A 249 5.08 -1.10 -23.87
N LYS A 250 5.78 -1.50 -22.81
CA LYS A 250 7.18 -1.19 -22.56
C LYS A 250 7.94 -2.48 -22.31
N PHE A 251 9.00 -2.68 -23.07
CA PHE A 251 9.93 -3.79 -22.87
C PHE A 251 11.01 -3.38 -21.88
N VAL A 252 11.27 -4.24 -20.89
CA VAL A 252 12.34 -4.04 -19.90
C VAL A 252 13.09 -5.36 -19.76
N PHE A 253 14.42 -5.31 -19.84
CA PHE A 253 15.24 -6.49 -19.65
C PHE A 253 15.70 -6.58 -18.19
N TYR A 254 15.46 -7.74 -17.57
CA TYR A 254 15.91 -8.03 -16.22
C TYR A 254 17.00 -9.09 -16.19
N ASP A 255 18.03 -8.86 -15.39
CA ASP A 255 19.05 -9.83 -15.05
C ASP A 255 19.11 -10.00 -13.53
N ARG A 256 18.66 -11.17 -13.05
CA ARG A 256 18.55 -11.48 -11.61
C ARG A 256 17.83 -10.37 -10.81
N GLY A 257 16.70 -9.91 -11.35
CA GLY A 257 15.84 -8.89 -10.75
C GLY A 257 16.28 -7.44 -10.95
N ARG A 258 17.42 -7.17 -11.60
CA ARG A 258 17.89 -5.81 -11.90
C ARG A 258 17.63 -5.43 -13.35
N ILE A 259 17.24 -4.19 -13.59
CA ILE A 259 17.06 -3.64 -14.95
C ILE A 259 18.44 -3.49 -15.60
N LYS A 260 18.56 -3.93 -16.86
CA LYS A 260 19.71 -3.63 -17.74
C LYS A 260 19.46 -2.41 -18.60
#